data_AF-A0A7C1Z0W3-F1
#
_entry.id   AF-A0A7C1Z0W3-F1
#
_cell.length_a   1.000
_cell.length_b   1.000
_cell.length_c   1.000
_cell.angle_alpha   90.00
_cell.angle_beta   90.00
_cell.angle_gamma   90.00
#
_symmetry.space_group_name_H-M   'P 1'
#
loop_
_entity.id
_entity.type
_entity.pdbx_description
1 polymer ?
#
loop_
_entity_poly.entity_id
_entity_poly.type
_entity_poly.pdbx_seq_one_letter_code
_entity_poly.pdbx_strand_id
1 'polypeptide(L)'
;MNKYQEWKTAVKAPPPERLAKVEYQSHFFQMMGISFVCIILLFKGFWYIIFAFIFGLGISYSQGMSAYIKYNNIMALIKPEAVEDYDKDNSPTRRRSKIINHVFGSTAKWISIFISAAVPLFFIQFAESRIAFSFAYVMMMIVIFTLVYFFFFYWVANHFYQHEVKVE
;
A
#
# COMPACT_ATOMS: atom_id res chain seq x y z
N MET A 1 12.03 -26.64 -10.82
CA MET A 1 11.21 -26.57 -9.59
C MET A 1 9.77 -26.26 -9.97
N ASN A 2 8.79 -26.73 -9.20
CA ASN A 2 7.38 -26.58 -9.57
C ASN A 2 6.93 -25.14 -9.22
N LYS A 3 6.32 -24.39 -10.16
CA LYS A 3 5.94 -22.95 -9.97
C LYS A 3 5.14 -22.69 -8.69
N TYR A 4 4.38 -23.67 -8.23
CA TYR A 4 3.65 -23.63 -6.97
C TYR A 4 4.56 -23.61 -5.73
N GLN A 5 5.66 -24.34 -5.75
CA GLN A 5 6.64 -24.36 -4.66
C GLN A 5 7.43 -23.04 -4.61
N GLU A 6 7.77 -22.45 -5.75
CA GLU A 6 8.41 -21.13 -5.83
C GLU A 6 7.49 -20.03 -5.27
N TRP A 7 6.19 -20.05 -5.62
CA TRP A 7 5.21 -19.13 -5.05
C TRP A 7 5.05 -19.31 -3.54
N LYS A 8 4.92 -20.54 -3.05
CA LYS A 8 4.82 -20.85 -1.62
C LYS A 8 6.06 -20.38 -0.85
N THR A 9 7.23 -20.44 -1.47
CA THR A 9 8.49 -20.00 -0.87
C THR A 9 8.61 -18.47 -0.86
N ALA A 10 8.18 -17.80 -1.94
CA ALA A 10 8.13 -16.34 -2.02
C ALA A 10 7.13 -15.70 -1.03
N VAL A 11 6.05 -16.41 -0.67
CA VAL A 11 5.10 -15.97 0.37
C VAL A 11 5.65 -16.20 1.77
N LYS A 12 6.44 -17.25 1.98
CA LYS A 12 7.02 -17.59 3.31
C LYS A 12 8.14 -16.64 3.76
N ALA A 13 8.80 -15.95 2.84
CA ALA A 13 9.91 -15.04 3.15
C ALA A 13 9.74 -13.70 2.41
N PRO A 14 8.83 -12.81 2.87
CA PRO A 14 8.79 -11.45 2.35
C PRO A 14 10.15 -10.77 2.61
N PRO A 15 10.63 -9.91 1.68
CA PRO A 15 11.91 -9.24 1.84
C PRO A 15 11.94 -8.44 3.16
N PRO A 16 13.07 -8.44 3.88
CA PRO A 16 13.19 -7.85 5.22
C PRO A 16 12.80 -6.36 5.26
N GLU A 17 13.03 -5.65 4.16
CA GLU A 17 12.61 -4.26 3.95
C GLU A 17 11.09 -4.07 4.09
N ARG A 18 10.29 -4.97 3.52
CA ARG A 18 8.82 -4.89 3.59
C ARG A 18 8.32 -5.21 4.99
N LEU A 19 8.94 -6.16 5.68
CA LEU A 19 8.61 -6.48 7.07
C LEU A 19 8.85 -5.25 7.96
N ALA A 20 10.03 -4.63 7.85
CA ALA A 20 10.35 -3.42 8.60
C ALA A 20 9.45 -2.23 8.23
N LYS A 21 9.07 -2.09 6.95
CA LYS A 21 8.12 -1.07 6.49
C LYS A 21 6.73 -1.26 7.09
N VAL A 22 6.23 -2.50 7.10
CA VAL A 22 4.92 -2.83 7.67
C VAL A 22 4.92 -2.62 9.19
N GLU A 23 6.00 -2.98 9.87
CA GLU A 23 6.20 -2.72 11.30
C GLU A 23 6.12 -1.21 11.60
N TYR A 24 6.86 -0.38 10.87
CA TYR A 24 6.78 1.07 10.99
C TYR A 24 5.36 1.62 10.70
N GLN A 25 4.74 1.19 9.60
CA GLN A 25 3.38 1.62 9.25
C GLN A 25 2.35 1.24 10.31
N SER A 26 2.47 0.05 10.89
CA SER A 26 1.59 -0.42 11.97
C SER A 26 1.65 0.50 13.18
N HIS A 27 2.86 0.87 13.64
CA HIS A 27 3.02 1.81 14.76
C HIS A 27 2.45 3.21 14.44
N PHE A 28 2.63 3.68 13.21
CA PHE A 28 2.03 4.94 12.78
C PHE A 28 0.49 4.88 12.77
N PHE A 29 -0.11 3.80 12.27
CA PHE A 29 -1.57 3.62 12.32
C PHE A 29 -2.11 3.49 13.74
N GLN A 30 -1.37 2.85 14.65
CA GLN A 30 -1.70 2.82 16.07
C GLN A 30 -1.69 4.22 16.68
N MET A 31 -0.67 5.04 16.40
CA MET A 31 -0.64 6.44 16.83
C MET A 31 -1.87 7.22 16.34
N MET A 32 -2.23 7.10 15.07
CA MET A 32 -3.41 7.77 14.53
C MET A 32 -4.71 7.27 15.17
N GLY A 33 -4.84 5.96 15.38
CA GLY A 33 -6.01 5.36 16.03
C GLY A 33 -6.17 5.82 17.48
N ILE A 34 -5.09 5.77 18.27
CA ILE A 34 -5.07 6.29 19.65
C ILE A 34 -5.43 7.77 19.65
N SER A 35 -4.84 8.56 18.75
CA SER A 35 -5.12 10.00 18.66
C SER A 35 -6.57 10.29 18.35
N PHE A 36 -7.14 9.61 17.37
CA PHE A 36 -8.53 9.79 16.97
C PHE A 36 -9.50 9.48 18.12
N VAL A 37 -9.31 8.34 18.79
CA VAL A 37 -10.16 7.95 19.92
C VAL A 37 -9.99 8.91 21.10
N CYS A 38 -8.76 9.26 21.46
CA CYS A 38 -8.49 10.19 22.55
C CYS A 38 -9.08 11.58 22.28
N ILE A 39 -8.96 12.12 21.06
CA ILE A 39 -9.55 13.41 20.68
C ILE A 39 -11.07 13.38 20.85
N ILE A 40 -11.75 12.32 20.37
CA ILE A 40 -13.21 12.18 20.54
C ILE A 40 -13.60 12.15 22.03
N LEU A 41 -12.85 11.42 22.85
CA LEU A 41 -13.15 11.30 24.28
C LEU A 41 -12.90 12.62 25.03
N LEU A 42 -11.89 13.39 24.64
CA LEU A 42 -11.66 14.74 25.17
C LEU A 42 -12.82 15.68 24.82
N PHE A 43 -13.31 15.65 23.57
CA PHE A 43 -14.50 16.42 23.17
C PHE A 43 -15.76 16.01 23.93
N LYS A 44 -15.88 14.75 24.36
CA LYS A 44 -16.96 14.27 25.23
C LYS A 44 -16.78 14.64 26.72
N GLY A 45 -15.72 15.35 27.09
CA GLY A 45 -15.49 15.85 28.45
C GLY A 45 -14.62 14.96 29.34
N PHE A 46 -14.01 13.90 28.81
CA PHE A 46 -13.14 13.00 29.58
C PHE A 46 -11.69 13.52 29.67
N TRP A 47 -11.50 14.66 30.32
CA TRP A 47 -10.22 15.38 30.41
C TRP A 47 -9.08 14.59 31.09
N TYR A 48 -9.39 13.63 31.96
CA TYR A 48 -8.39 12.78 32.61
C TYR A 48 -7.66 11.84 31.63
N ILE A 49 -8.18 11.66 30.41
CA ILE A 49 -7.58 10.82 29.36
C ILE A 49 -6.35 11.52 28.74
N ILE A 50 -6.11 12.81 29.00
CA ILE A 50 -4.91 13.53 28.51
C ILE A 50 -3.62 12.79 28.86
N PHE A 51 -3.50 12.25 30.08
CA PHE A 51 -2.30 11.51 30.48
C PHE A 51 -2.14 10.21 29.68
N ALA A 52 -3.23 9.44 29.52
CA ALA A 52 -3.23 8.24 28.70
C ALA A 52 -2.92 8.54 27.22
N PHE A 53 -3.39 9.68 26.72
CA PHE A 53 -3.10 10.16 25.37
C PHE A 53 -1.61 10.49 25.19
N ILE A 54 -1.02 11.27 26.10
CA ILE A 54 0.41 11.64 26.04
C ILE A 54 1.29 10.38 26.17
N PHE A 55 1.02 9.50 27.12
CA PHE A 55 1.79 8.26 27.29
C PHE A 55 1.61 7.30 26.10
N GLY A 56 0.38 7.11 25.62
CA GLY A 56 0.10 6.25 24.47
C GLY A 56 0.79 6.73 23.19
N LEU A 57 0.77 8.05 22.95
CA LEU A 57 1.52 8.65 21.86
C LEU A 57 3.03 8.52 22.05
N GLY A 58 3.55 8.77 23.25
CA GLY A 58 4.98 8.70 23.54
C GLY A 58 5.55 7.30 23.31
N ILE A 59 4.87 6.25 23.80
CA ILE A 59 5.28 4.86 23.59
C ILE A 59 5.22 4.49 22.11
N SER A 60 4.10 4.81 21.45
CA SER A 60 3.91 4.46 20.03
C SER A 60 4.88 5.21 19.12
N TYR A 61 5.22 6.46 19.45
CA TYR A 61 6.24 7.23 18.76
C TYR A 61 7.65 6.64 18.95
N SER A 62 8.01 6.27 20.19
CA SER A 62 9.30 5.64 20.48
C SER A 62 9.47 4.32 19.72
N GLN A 63 8.45 3.46 19.73
CA GLN A 63 8.44 2.20 18.98
C GLN A 63 8.48 2.44 17.46
N GLY A 64 7.68 3.41 16.97
CA GLY A 64 7.70 3.80 15.57
C GLY A 64 9.06 4.32 15.11
N MET A 65 9.74 5.13 15.92
CA MET A 65 11.05 5.67 15.58
C MET A 65 12.14 4.58 15.57
N SER A 66 12.08 3.64 16.52
CA SER A 66 12.98 2.47 16.52
C SER A 66 12.79 1.60 15.27
N ALA A 67 11.54 1.33 14.90
CA ALA A 67 11.21 0.61 13.66
C ALA A 67 11.65 1.37 12.40
N TYR A 68 11.55 2.70 12.39
CA TYR A 68 12.03 3.54 11.30
C TYR A 68 13.55 3.46 11.13
N ILE A 69 14.31 3.54 12.22
CA ILE A 69 15.78 3.40 12.19
C ILE A 69 16.16 2.01 11.65
N LYS A 70 15.49 0.96 12.13
CA LYS A 70 15.67 -0.41 11.64
C LYS A 70 15.38 -0.52 10.14
N TYR A 71 14.30 0.09 9.66
CA TYR A 71 13.95 0.15 8.23
C TYR A 71 15.02 0.87 7.40
N ASN A 72 15.49 2.04 7.84
CA ASN A 72 16.55 2.77 7.14
C ASN A 72 17.87 2.00 7.08
N ASN A 73 18.25 1.33 8.16
CA ASN A 73 19.45 0.51 8.18
C ASN A 73 19.35 -0.68 7.20
N ILE A 74 18.18 -1.32 7.13
CA ILE A 74 17.93 -2.39 6.15
C ILE A 74 17.98 -1.83 4.73
N MET A 75 17.35 -0.68 4.48
CA MET A 75 17.34 -0.04 3.17
C MET A 75 18.75 0.36 2.71
N ALA A 76 19.59 0.86 3.62
CA ALA A 76 20.97 1.25 3.32
C ALA A 76 21.85 0.05 2.88
N LEU A 77 21.51 -1.16 3.30
CA LEU A 77 22.22 -2.39 2.94
C LEU A 77 21.71 -3.02 1.64
N ILE A 78 20.51 -2.62 1.19
CA ILE A 78 19.90 -3.13 -0.03
C ILE A 78 20.32 -2.22 -1.19
N LYS A 79 21.13 -2.76 -2.11
CA LYS A 79 21.40 -2.08 -3.37
C LYS A 79 20.10 -2.01 -4.18
N PRO A 80 19.79 -0.87 -4.84
CA PRO A 80 18.66 -0.80 -5.74
C PRO A 80 18.82 -1.89 -6.82
N GLU A 81 17.79 -2.73 -6.97
CA GLU A 81 17.79 -3.78 -7.99
C GLU A 81 17.90 -3.15 -9.39
N ALA A 82 18.74 -3.75 -10.24
CA ALA A 82 18.84 -3.35 -11.64
C ALA A 82 17.50 -3.60 -12.36
N VAL A 83 17.16 -2.72 -13.31
CA VAL A 83 15.89 -2.75 -14.06
C VAL A 83 15.73 -4.08 -14.83
N GLU A 84 16.84 -4.65 -15.28
CA GLU A 84 16.94 -5.95 -15.95
C GLU A 84 16.51 -7.13 -15.06
N ASP A 85 16.64 -6.99 -13.72
CA ASP A 85 16.33 -8.06 -12.77
C ASP A 85 14.86 -8.08 -12.34
N TYR A 86 14.04 -7.13 -12.79
CA TYR A 86 12.61 -7.09 -12.42
C TYR A 86 11.85 -8.35 -12.90
N ASP A 87 12.26 -8.92 -14.03
CA ASP A 87 11.67 -10.16 -14.58
C ASP A 87 12.00 -11.41 -13.74
N LYS A 88 13.08 -11.39 -12.95
CA LYS A 88 13.51 -12.50 -12.06
C LYS A 88 12.68 -12.57 -10.78
N ASP A 89 11.74 -11.64 -10.59
CA ASP A 89 10.90 -11.58 -9.41
C ASP A 89 9.75 -12.63 -9.45
N ASN A 90 9.79 -13.58 -8.52
CA ASN A 90 8.81 -14.67 -8.43
C ASN A 90 7.37 -14.22 -8.11
N SER A 91 7.17 -13.02 -7.55
CA SER A 91 5.82 -12.55 -7.20
C SER A 91 5.23 -11.74 -8.37
N PRO A 92 4.14 -12.20 -9.02
CA PRO A 92 3.56 -11.50 -10.17
C PRO A 92 3.12 -10.07 -9.80
N THR A 93 2.55 -9.89 -8.62
CA THR A 93 2.13 -8.58 -8.10
C THR A 93 3.32 -7.65 -7.86
N ARG A 94 4.44 -8.19 -7.36
CA ARG A 94 5.67 -7.41 -7.10
C ARG A 94 6.34 -7.00 -8.40
N ARG A 95 6.47 -7.93 -9.35
CA ARG A 95 6.97 -7.66 -10.70
C ARG A 95 6.16 -6.56 -11.39
N ARG A 96 4.83 -6.66 -11.38
CA ARG A 96 3.93 -5.63 -11.96
C ARG A 96 4.16 -4.27 -11.32
N SER A 97 4.20 -4.20 -9.99
CA SER A 97 4.40 -2.93 -9.28
C SER A 97 5.77 -2.32 -9.56
N LYS A 98 6.84 -3.12 -9.70
CA LYS A 98 8.18 -2.65 -10.07
C LYS A 98 8.18 -2.04 -11.48
N ILE A 99 7.62 -2.75 -12.46
CA ILE A 99 7.51 -2.28 -13.85
C ILE A 99 6.68 -0.99 -13.95
N ILE A 100 5.50 -0.94 -13.32
CA ILE A 100 4.65 0.27 -13.33
C ILE A 100 5.37 1.44 -12.67
N ASN A 101 5.99 1.24 -11.51
CA ASN A 101 6.69 2.31 -10.81
C ASN A 101 7.92 2.80 -11.56
N HIS A 102 8.58 1.95 -12.35
CA HIS A 102 9.70 2.34 -13.19
C HIS A 102 9.24 3.29 -14.31
N VAL A 103 8.19 2.92 -15.04
CA VAL A 103 7.72 3.69 -16.21
C VAL A 103 6.92 4.94 -15.80
N PHE A 104 6.03 4.83 -14.81
CA PHE A 104 5.09 5.89 -14.46
C PHE A 104 5.32 6.51 -13.07
N GLY A 105 6.29 6.02 -12.31
CA GLY A 105 6.52 6.46 -10.93
C GLY A 105 5.34 6.16 -10.00
N SER A 106 5.26 6.90 -8.89
CA SER A 106 4.17 6.79 -7.92
C SER A 106 2.83 7.36 -8.44
N THR A 107 2.86 8.12 -9.53
CA THR A 107 1.72 8.83 -10.11
C THR A 107 0.64 7.87 -10.59
N ALA A 108 1.01 6.75 -11.23
CA ALA A 108 0.05 5.75 -11.71
C ALA A 108 -0.81 5.16 -10.58
N LYS A 109 -0.23 4.99 -9.38
CA LYS A 109 -0.98 4.50 -8.22
C LYS A 109 -2.02 5.53 -7.77
N TRP A 110 -1.63 6.80 -7.67
CA TRP A 110 -2.55 7.86 -7.26
C TRP A 110 -3.66 8.10 -8.28
N ILE A 111 -3.34 8.11 -9.57
CA ILE A 111 -4.34 8.20 -10.64
C ILE A 111 -5.31 7.03 -10.56
N SER A 112 -4.82 5.80 -10.34
CA SER A 112 -5.69 4.63 -10.22
C SER A 112 -6.64 4.72 -9.02
N ILE A 113 -6.17 5.22 -7.87
CA ILE A 113 -7.00 5.46 -6.68
C ILE A 113 -8.04 6.54 -6.95
N PHE A 114 -7.64 7.63 -7.60
CA PHE A 114 -8.55 8.73 -7.90
C PHE A 114 -9.64 8.29 -8.88
N ILE A 115 -9.27 7.62 -9.98
CA ILE A 115 -10.22 7.07 -10.94
C ILE A 115 -11.13 6.06 -10.26
N SER A 116 -10.60 5.17 -9.43
CA SER A 116 -11.42 4.17 -8.76
C SER A 116 -12.42 4.75 -7.78
N ALA A 117 -12.14 5.90 -7.16
CA ALA A 117 -13.09 6.62 -6.31
C ALA A 117 -14.08 7.47 -7.13
N ALA A 118 -13.64 8.15 -8.19
CA ALA A 118 -14.48 9.07 -8.95
C ALA A 118 -15.47 8.34 -9.88
N VAL A 119 -15.02 7.29 -10.58
CA VAL A 119 -15.83 6.61 -11.60
C VAL A 119 -17.11 5.97 -11.03
N PRO A 120 -17.11 5.26 -9.88
CA PRO A 120 -18.33 4.72 -9.30
C PRO A 120 -19.43 5.75 -9.06
N LEU A 121 -19.09 7.03 -8.79
CA LEU A 121 -20.07 8.10 -8.55
C LEU A 121 -20.95 8.37 -9.79
N PHE A 122 -20.46 8.06 -10.99
CA PHE A 122 -21.20 8.25 -12.23
C PHE A 122 -22.05 7.03 -12.62
N PHE A 123 -21.71 5.85 -12.12
CA PHE A 123 -22.39 4.59 -12.46
C PHE A 123 -23.43 4.18 -11.42
N ILE A 124 -23.18 4.48 -10.14
CA ILE A 124 -24.10 4.15 -9.06
C ILE A 124 -25.01 5.35 -8.85
N GLN A 125 -26.20 5.30 -9.45
CA GLN A 125 -27.26 6.23 -9.12
C GLN A 125 -27.62 6.06 -7.64
N PHE A 126 -27.98 7.16 -6.96
CA PHE A 126 -28.41 7.15 -5.57
C PHE A 126 -29.66 6.27 -5.40
N ALA A 127 -29.44 4.98 -5.16
CA ALA A 127 -30.50 4.02 -4.90
C ALA A 127 -31.09 4.23 -3.50
N GLU A 128 -32.36 3.87 -3.33
CA GLU A 128 -33.18 4.18 -2.15
C GLU A 128 -32.60 3.71 -0.79
N SER A 129 -31.69 2.72 -0.79
CA SER A 129 -31.01 2.28 0.43
C SER A 129 -29.54 2.71 0.46
N ARG A 130 -29.20 3.51 1.48
CA ARG A 130 -27.82 4.00 1.73
C ARG A 130 -26.82 2.85 1.89
N ILE A 131 -27.26 1.71 2.44
CA ILE A 131 -26.41 0.54 2.70
C ILE A 131 -26.03 -0.15 1.38
N ALA A 132 -26.98 -0.39 0.48
CA ALA A 132 -26.69 -1.00 -0.82
C ALA A 132 -25.79 -0.07 -1.65
N PHE A 133 -26.03 1.24 -1.59
CA PHE A 133 -25.15 2.23 -2.22
C PHE A 133 -23.72 2.16 -1.69
N SER A 134 -23.52 2.21 -0.36
CA SER A 134 -22.18 2.14 0.24
C SER A 134 -21.45 0.84 -0.11
N PHE A 135 -22.15 -0.30 -0.09
CA PHE A 135 -21.54 -1.59 -0.45
C PHE A 135 -21.17 -1.65 -1.94
N ALA A 136 -22.08 -1.28 -2.84
CA ALA A 136 -21.83 -1.26 -4.27
C ALA A 136 -20.69 -0.30 -4.63
N TYR A 137 -20.61 0.84 -3.95
CA TYR A 137 -19.55 1.84 -4.14
C TYR A 137 -18.17 1.27 -3.79
N VAL A 138 -18.02 0.67 -2.61
CA VAL A 138 -16.76 0.04 -2.20
C VAL A 138 -16.38 -1.11 -3.13
N MET A 139 -17.35 -1.93 -3.55
CA MET A 139 -17.10 -3.02 -4.49
C MET A 139 -16.63 -2.51 -5.86
N MET A 140 -17.31 -1.50 -6.43
CA MET A 140 -16.88 -0.89 -7.69
C MET A 140 -15.50 -0.25 -7.57
N MET A 141 -15.20 0.43 -6.46
CA MET A 141 -13.85 0.98 -6.22
C MET A 141 -12.77 -0.10 -6.33
N ILE A 142 -12.96 -1.26 -5.70
CA ILE A 142 -11.99 -2.36 -5.74
C ILE A 142 -11.84 -2.91 -7.16
N VAL A 143 -12.96 -3.12 -7.87
CA VAL A 143 -12.97 -3.63 -9.25
C VAL A 143 -12.28 -2.67 -10.20
N ILE A 144 -12.64 -1.38 -10.17
CA ILE A 144 -12.07 -0.35 -11.05
C ILE A 144 -10.59 -0.15 -10.73
N PHE A 145 -10.20 -0.11 -9.45
CA PHE A 145 -8.79 -0.02 -9.08
C PHE A 145 -8.00 -1.20 -9.67
N THR A 146 -8.56 -2.41 -9.60
CA THR A 146 -7.92 -3.61 -10.14
C THR A 146 -7.78 -3.50 -11.66
N LEU A 147 -8.85 -3.13 -12.38
CA LEU A 147 -8.80 -2.94 -13.83
C LEU A 147 -7.80 -1.87 -14.26
N VAL A 148 -7.79 -0.72 -13.59
CA VAL A 148 -6.94 0.40 -13.98
C VAL A 148 -5.48 0.13 -13.60
N TYR A 149 -5.19 -0.24 -12.35
CA TYR A 149 -3.82 -0.40 -11.89
C TYR A 149 -3.18 -1.71 -12.35
N PHE A 150 -3.87 -2.85 -12.17
CA PHE A 150 -3.27 -4.16 -12.45
C PHE A 150 -3.33 -4.58 -13.91
N PHE A 151 -4.26 -4.05 -14.69
CA PHE A 151 -4.40 -4.38 -16.11
C PHE A 151 -3.97 -3.23 -17.00
N PHE A 152 -4.62 -2.06 -16.95
CA PHE A 152 -4.33 -0.96 -17.87
C PHE A 152 -2.90 -0.41 -17.71
N PHE A 153 -2.55 0.08 -16.52
CA PHE A 153 -1.19 0.62 -16.29
C PHE A 153 -0.11 -0.44 -16.46
N TYR A 154 -0.36 -1.69 -16.04
CA TYR A 154 0.60 -2.77 -16.27
C TYR A 154 0.81 -3.06 -17.76
N TRP A 155 -0.26 -3.12 -18.55
CA TRP A 155 -0.16 -3.41 -19.98
C TRP A 155 0.67 -2.34 -20.70
N VAL A 156 0.40 -1.07 -20.42
CA VAL A 156 1.17 0.03 -21.00
C VAL A 156 2.61 0.02 -20.49
N ALA A 157 2.84 -0.10 -19.18
CA ALA A 157 4.18 -0.12 -18.60
C ALA A 157 5.02 -1.31 -19.09
N ASN A 158 4.39 -2.48 -19.27
CA ASN A 158 5.07 -3.66 -19.77
C ASN A 158 5.48 -3.50 -21.24
N HIS A 159 4.70 -2.77 -22.05
CA HIS A 159 5.08 -2.46 -23.43
C HIS A 159 6.34 -1.58 -23.47
N PHE A 160 6.37 -0.48 -22.71
CA PHE A 160 7.56 0.38 -22.61
C PHE A 160 8.78 -0.35 -22.03
N TYR A 161 8.59 -1.11 -20.95
CA TYR A 161 9.66 -1.89 -20.31
C TYR A 161 10.31 -2.89 -21.26
N GLN A 162 9.52 -3.59 -22.09
CA GLN A 162 10.08 -4.53 -23.07
C GLN A 162 10.88 -3.83 -24.17
N HIS A 163 10.48 -2.61 -24.57
CA HIS A 163 11.23 -1.82 -25.53
C HIS A 163 12.55 -1.27 -24.97
N GLU A 164 12.61 -0.92 -23.69
CA GLU A 164 13.82 -0.38 -23.06
C GLU A 164 14.84 -1.46 -22.65
N VAL A 165 14.38 -2.65 -22.24
CA VAL A 165 15.24 -3.67 -21.60
C VAL A 165 15.54 -4.87 -22.51
N LYS A 166 14.74 -5.12 -23.56
CA LYS A 166 14.90 -6.30 -24.44
C LYS A 166 15.29 -5.97 -25.87
N VAL A 167 15.61 -4.70 -26.17
CA VAL A 167 16.04 -4.24 -27.50
C VAL A 167 17.55 -3.90 -27.53
N GLU A 168 18.29 -4.27 -26.49
CA GLU A 168 19.74 -4.50 -26.61
C GLU A 168 20.04 -5.93 -27.07
#